data_AF-A0A2P6R4G9-F1
#
_entry.id   AF-A0A2P6R4G9-F1
#
_cell.length_a   1.000
_cell.length_b   1.000
_cell.length_c   1.000
_cell.angle_alpha   90.00
_cell.angle_beta   90.00
_cell.angle_gamma   90.00
#
_symmetry.space_group_name_H-M   'P 1'
#
loop_
_entity.id
_entity.type
_entity.pdbx_description
1 polymer ?
#
loop_
_entity_poly.entity_id
_entity_poly.type
_entity_poly.pdbx_seq_one_letter_code
_entity_poly.pdbx_strand_id
1 'polypeptide(L)'
;MVCKETPRIRETNHLFLGLPLLKDSQNAVQITNAWLKEGLKQRCITRDLKWGVSVPHDGFRDKVFYVWFDAPIGYISITKCCTPDHWEKWWKNSEDVELYQFMGKDNVPFHTVMFPSALLGTGEMWALMKNISVTEYLNYEKAKF
;
A
#
# COMPACT_ATOMS: atom_id res chain seq x y z
N MET A 1 20.10 17.76 -14.32
CA MET A 1 19.40 18.97 -13.84
C MET A 1 18.47 19.41 -14.97
N VAL A 2 17.15 19.48 -14.75
CA VAL A 2 16.14 19.55 -15.83
C VAL A 2 16.08 20.92 -16.51
N CYS A 3 15.95 22.01 -15.76
CA CYS A 3 15.83 23.38 -16.32
C CYS A 3 16.87 24.39 -15.79
N LYS A 4 17.77 23.99 -14.88
CA LYS A 4 18.79 24.85 -14.23
C LYS A 4 18.25 26.07 -13.44
N GLU A 5 16.94 26.21 -13.30
CA GLU A 5 16.35 27.24 -12.44
C GLU A 5 16.44 26.88 -10.94
N THR A 6 16.45 27.90 -10.09
CA THR A 6 16.43 27.74 -8.63
C THR A 6 15.05 27.28 -8.16
N PRO A 7 14.93 26.13 -7.45
CA PRO A 7 13.67 25.70 -6.85
C PRO A 7 13.08 26.76 -5.93
N ARG A 8 11.74 26.89 -5.93
CA ARG A 8 11.01 27.81 -5.05
C ARG A 8 10.13 27.01 -4.09
N ILE A 9 10.07 27.47 -2.84
CA ILE A 9 9.18 26.87 -1.83
C ILE A 9 7.73 27.18 -2.22
N ARG A 10 6.88 26.15 -2.14
CA ARG A 10 5.42 26.26 -2.34
C ARG A 10 4.72 25.39 -1.32
N GLU A 11 3.63 25.91 -0.76
CA GLU A 11 2.76 25.13 0.12
C GLU A 11 1.72 24.37 -0.70
N THR A 12 1.37 23.17 -0.23
CA THR A 12 0.49 22.24 -0.93
C THR A 12 -0.17 21.31 0.08
N ASN A 13 -1.47 21.07 -0.07
CA ASN A 13 -2.23 20.21 0.84
C ASN A 13 -2.06 18.74 0.47
N HIS A 14 -2.02 17.87 1.48
CA HIS A 14 -1.91 16.42 1.30
C HIS A 14 -2.82 15.67 2.25
N LEU A 15 -3.40 14.55 1.77
CA LEU A 15 -4.09 13.59 2.62
C LEU A 15 -3.11 12.59 3.22
N PHE A 16 -3.38 12.16 4.45
CA PHE A 16 -2.57 11.24 5.22
C PHE A 16 -3.40 10.07 5.73
N LEU A 17 -2.85 8.86 5.63
CA LEU A 17 -3.40 7.67 6.25
C LEU A 17 -3.04 7.65 7.74
N GLY A 18 -4.07 7.58 8.58
CA GLY A 18 -3.97 7.53 10.04
C GLY A 18 -3.60 6.14 10.57
N LEU A 19 -2.36 5.71 10.39
CA LEU A 19 -1.88 4.42 10.89
C LEU A 19 -1.91 4.21 12.42
N PRO A 20 -1.71 5.22 13.31
CA PRO A 20 -1.73 5.00 14.75
C PRO A 20 -3.08 4.52 15.33
N LEU A 21 -4.16 4.57 14.55
CA LEU A 21 -5.50 4.15 14.98
C LEU A 21 -5.72 2.63 14.84
N LEU A 22 -4.80 1.90 14.21
CA LEU A 22 -4.93 0.49 13.88
C LEU A 22 -3.95 -0.32 14.74
N LYS A 23 -4.47 -1.01 15.77
CA LYS A 23 -3.68 -1.85 16.68
C LYS A 23 -3.64 -3.30 16.19
N ASP A 24 -2.45 -3.90 16.28
CA ASP A 24 -2.10 -5.32 16.11
C ASP A 24 -2.53 -6.01 14.79
N SER A 25 -1.57 -6.13 13.87
CA SER A 25 -1.60 -7.05 12.73
C SER A 25 -0.37 -7.96 12.84
N GLN A 26 -0.59 -9.26 13.00
CA GLN A 26 0.41 -10.20 13.54
C GLN A 26 1.37 -10.82 12.49
N ASN A 27 1.32 -10.36 11.22
CA ASN A 27 1.99 -11.04 10.11
C ASN A 27 3.20 -10.24 9.56
N ALA A 28 4.35 -10.94 9.43
CA ALA A 28 5.72 -10.46 9.19
C ALA A 28 6.43 -9.83 10.40
N VAL A 29 6.53 -10.64 11.46
CA VAL A 29 6.95 -10.28 12.81
C VAL A 29 8.16 -9.34 12.86
N GLN A 30 9.29 -9.56 12.20
CA GLN A 30 10.49 -8.75 12.50
C GLN A 30 10.49 -7.34 11.89
N ILE A 31 10.30 -7.20 10.58
CA ILE A 31 10.26 -5.89 9.89
C ILE A 31 9.01 -5.11 10.32
N THR A 32 7.87 -5.79 10.42
CA THR A 32 6.63 -5.18 10.89
C THR A 32 6.77 -4.77 12.36
N ASN A 33 7.39 -5.59 13.23
CA ASN A 33 7.60 -5.18 14.62
C ASN A 33 8.57 -4.00 14.74
N ALA A 34 9.57 -3.87 13.88
CA ALA A 34 10.42 -2.67 13.87
C ALA A 34 9.58 -1.42 13.60
N TRP A 35 8.72 -1.47 12.58
CA TRP A 35 7.79 -0.38 12.25
C TRP A 35 6.76 -0.10 13.35
N LEU A 36 6.24 -1.15 14.00
CA LEU A 36 5.31 -1.02 15.13
C LEU A 36 6.00 -0.44 16.37
N LYS A 37 7.23 -0.87 16.68
CA LYS A 37 8.03 -0.40 17.82
C LYS A 37 8.43 1.07 17.69
N GLU A 38 8.75 1.53 16.49
CA GLU A 38 9.05 2.94 16.23
C GLU A 38 7.79 3.84 16.29
N GLY A 39 6.61 3.23 16.35
CA GLY A 39 5.33 3.92 16.29
C GLY A 39 4.89 4.19 14.85
N LEU A 40 3.68 3.75 14.51
CA LEU A 40 3.10 4.00 13.20
C LEU A 40 2.80 5.48 13.03
N LYS A 41 3.63 6.19 12.27
CA LYS A 41 3.40 7.60 11.92
C LYS A 41 2.41 7.70 10.77
N GLN A 42 1.70 8.82 10.69
CA GLN A 42 0.88 9.13 9.53
C GLN A 42 1.70 9.08 8.23
N ARG A 43 1.08 8.59 7.15
CA ARG A 43 1.73 8.44 5.84
C ARG A 43 0.94 9.20 4.78
N CYS A 44 1.61 10.08 4.03
CA CYS A 44 0.98 10.83 2.96
C CYS A 44 0.56 9.91 1.80
N ILE A 45 -0.71 9.95 1.43
CA ILE A 45 -1.32 9.10 0.38
C ILE A 45 -1.62 9.84 -0.92
N THR A 46 -1.18 11.09 -1.07
CA THR A 46 -1.44 11.91 -2.27
C THR A 46 -0.14 12.46 -2.85
N ARG A 47 -0.13 12.74 -4.16
CA ARG A 47 1.01 13.34 -4.87
C ARG A 47 0.56 14.42 -5.84
N ASP A 48 1.41 15.43 -6.00
CA ASP A 48 1.32 16.46 -7.03
C ASP A 48 1.82 15.93 -8.37
N LEU A 49 1.08 14.97 -8.94
CA LEU A 49 1.36 14.36 -10.25
C LEU A 49 0.09 14.40 -11.11
N LYS A 50 0.27 14.37 -12.43
CA LYS A 50 -0.83 14.29 -13.39
C LYS A 50 -1.19 12.85 -13.79
N TRP A 51 -0.26 11.91 -13.64
CA TRP A 51 -0.48 10.50 -13.97
C TRP A 51 -0.66 9.66 -12.70
N GLY A 52 -1.84 9.08 -12.54
CA GLY A 52 -2.24 8.25 -11.39
C GLY A 52 -3.75 8.26 -11.19
N VAL A 53 -4.22 7.55 -10.15
CA VAL A 53 -5.65 7.53 -9.81
C VAL A 53 -6.06 8.86 -9.18
N SER A 54 -7.02 9.56 -9.78
CA SER A 54 -7.52 10.85 -9.27
C SER A 54 -8.13 10.70 -7.88
N VAL A 55 -7.86 11.67 -7.00
CA VAL A 55 -8.41 11.68 -5.64
C VAL A 55 -9.85 12.22 -5.66
N PRO A 56 -10.87 11.44 -5.28
CA PRO A 56 -12.27 11.87 -5.32
C PRO A 56 -12.64 12.70 -4.06
N HIS A 57 -11.87 13.77 -3.79
CA HIS A 57 -12.11 14.66 -2.66
C HIS A 57 -11.96 16.12 -3.08
N ASP A 58 -12.85 16.97 -2.57
CA ASP A 58 -12.82 18.40 -2.88
C ASP A 58 -11.51 19.04 -2.39
N GLY A 59 -10.93 19.91 -3.23
CA GLY A 59 -9.60 20.47 -3.00
C GLY A 59 -8.43 19.59 -3.46
N PHE A 60 -8.67 18.35 -3.91
CA PHE A 60 -7.62 17.40 -4.36
C PHE A 60 -7.76 16.96 -5.82
N ARG A 61 -8.63 17.60 -6.61
CA ARG A 61 -8.92 17.20 -8.01
C ARG A 61 -7.70 17.21 -8.93
N ASP A 62 -6.70 18.06 -8.63
CA ASP A 62 -5.44 18.16 -9.38
C ASP A 62 -4.34 17.20 -8.91
N LYS A 63 -4.66 16.33 -7.94
CA LYS A 63 -3.74 15.39 -7.31
C LYS A 63 -4.16 13.95 -7.59
N VAL A 64 -3.19 13.06 -7.49
CA VAL A 64 -3.40 11.62 -7.61
C VAL A 64 -3.04 10.92 -6.30
N PHE A 65 -3.55 9.71 -6.12
CA PHE A 65 -3.08 8.84 -5.06
C PHE A 65 -1.60 8.50 -5.24
N TYR A 66 -0.91 8.40 -4.11
CA TYR A 66 0.47 7.94 -4.09
C TYR A 66 0.52 6.45 -4.42
N VAL A 67 1.38 6.04 -5.35
CA VAL A 67 1.45 4.65 -5.84
C VAL A 67 1.58 3.60 -4.74
N TRP A 68 2.25 3.93 -3.63
CA TRP A 68 2.43 3.00 -2.52
C TRP A 68 1.18 2.85 -1.63
N PHE A 69 0.15 3.66 -1.86
CA PHE A 69 -1.17 3.52 -1.25
C PHE A 69 -2.10 2.69 -2.14
N ASP A 70 -2.17 2.98 -3.44
CA ASP A 70 -3.15 2.36 -4.34
C ASP A 70 -2.63 1.12 -5.10
N ALA A 71 -1.32 0.92 -5.27
CA ALA A 71 -0.80 -0.23 -5.99
C ALA A 71 -1.26 -1.59 -5.44
N PRO A 72 -1.30 -1.83 -4.11
CA PRO A 72 -1.85 -3.08 -3.57
C PRO A 72 -3.35 -3.26 -3.81
N ILE A 73 -4.13 -2.17 -3.96
CA ILE A 73 -5.55 -2.23 -4.36
C ILE A 73 -5.67 -2.78 -5.80
N GLY A 74 -4.58 -2.66 -6.58
CA GLY A 74 -4.41 -3.30 -7.88
C GLY A 74 -4.80 -4.78 -7.87
N TYR A 75 -4.43 -5.55 -6.85
CA TYR A 75 -4.77 -6.98 -6.76
C TYR A 75 -6.28 -7.22 -6.83
N ILE A 76 -7.04 -6.44 -6.05
CA ILE A 76 -8.51 -6.50 -6.01
C ILE A 76 -9.10 -6.07 -7.35
N SER A 77 -8.59 -4.97 -7.92
CA SER A 77 -9.08 -4.46 -9.21
C SER A 77 -8.85 -5.44 -10.35
N ILE A 78 -7.70 -6.13 -10.37
CA ILE A 78 -7.37 -7.15 -11.37
C ILE A 78 -8.31 -8.33 -11.22
N THR A 79 -8.54 -8.82 -10.00
CA THR A 79 -9.52 -9.91 -9.77
C THR A 79 -10.92 -9.50 -10.24
N LYS A 80 -11.35 -8.26 -9.97
CA LYS A 80 -12.62 -7.72 -10.46
C LYS A 80 -12.70 -7.71 -11.98
N CYS A 81 -11.63 -7.32 -12.68
CA CYS A 81 -11.60 -7.38 -14.14
C CYS A 81 -11.69 -8.82 -14.67
N CYS A 82 -11.04 -9.78 -14.00
CA CYS A 82 -11.06 -11.18 -14.40
C CYS A 82 -12.38 -11.89 -14.10
N THR A 83 -13.04 -11.54 -12.98
CA THR A 83 -14.31 -12.15 -12.56
C THR A 83 -15.26 -11.10 -11.95
N PRO A 84 -15.92 -10.29 -12.79
CA PRO A 84 -16.71 -9.13 -12.36
C PRO A 84 -17.82 -9.45 -11.35
N ASP A 85 -18.42 -10.64 -11.46
CA ASP A 85 -19.57 -11.04 -10.63
C ASP A 85 -19.17 -11.85 -9.37
N HIS A 86 -17.91 -12.27 -9.25
CA HIS A 86 -17.46 -13.15 -8.16
C HIS A 86 -16.17 -12.73 -7.45
N TRP A 87 -15.54 -11.63 -7.85
CA TRP A 87 -14.31 -11.15 -7.20
C TRP A 87 -14.47 -10.90 -5.70
N GLU A 88 -15.67 -10.48 -5.27
CA GLU A 88 -15.96 -10.28 -3.86
C GLU A 88 -15.83 -11.58 -3.07
N LYS A 89 -16.11 -12.76 -3.64
CA LYS A 89 -15.91 -14.04 -2.93
C LYS A 89 -14.44 -14.31 -2.56
N TRP A 90 -13.51 -13.71 -3.30
CA TRP A 90 -12.07 -13.85 -3.06
C TRP A 90 -11.53 -12.80 -2.08
N TRP A 91 -12.15 -11.62 -2.02
CA TRP A 91 -11.60 -10.46 -1.33
C TRP A 91 -12.47 -9.93 -0.19
N LYS A 92 -13.77 -10.23 -0.18
CA LYS A 92 -14.73 -9.83 0.85
C LYS A 92 -15.35 -11.06 1.51
N ASN A 93 -15.44 -11.04 2.84
CA ASN A 93 -16.12 -12.06 3.64
C ASN A 93 -15.59 -13.49 3.44
N SER A 94 -14.28 -13.65 3.35
CA SER A 94 -13.66 -14.87 2.89
C SER A 94 -13.11 -15.73 4.03
N GLU A 95 -13.98 -16.22 4.92
CA GLU A 95 -13.57 -17.23 5.92
C GLU A 95 -12.93 -18.46 5.24
N ASP A 96 -13.30 -18.72 3.98
CA ASP A 96 -12.81 -19.83 3.16
C ASP A 96 -11.57 -19.50 2.29
N VAL A 97 -10.99 -18.29 2.38
CA VAL A 97 -9.83 -17.91 1.56
C VAL A 97 -8.59 -17.72 2.41
N GLU A 98 -7.54 -18.45 2.04
CA GLU A 98 -6.20 -18.20 2.53
C GLU A 98 -5.41 -17.36 1.52
N LEU A 99 -5.17 -16.09 1.85
CA LEU A 99 -4.40 -15.19 1.00
C LEU A 99 -2.89 -15.35 1.24
N TYR A 100 -2.17 -15.78 0.21
CA TYR A 100 -0.70 -15.86 0.19
C TYR A 100 -0.11 -14.77 -0.70
N GLN A 101 0.89 -14.04 -0.21
CA GLN A 101 1.58 -13.00 -0.99
C GLN A 101 3.07 -13.30 -1.13
N PHE A 102 3.60 -13.18 -2.34
CA PHE A 102 5.01 -13.41 -2.67
C PHE A 102 5.64 -12.09 -3.15
N MET A 103 6.75 -11.68 -2.55
CA MET A 103 7.40 -10.42 -2.90
C MET A 103 8.87 -10.37 -2.48
N GLY A 104 9.62 -9.41 -3.04
CA GLY A 104 10.94 -9.02 -2.51
C GLY A 104 10.82 -8.22 -1.21
N LYS A 105 11.86 -8.26 -0.37
CA LYS A 105 11.84 -7.66 0.98
C LYS A 105 11.45 -6.18 1.08
N ASP A 106 11.70 -5.39 0.04
CA ASP A 106 11.39 -3.95 0.06
C ASP A 106 9.88 -3.65 0.06
N ASN A 107 9.07 -4.62 -0.36
CA ASN A 107 7.61 -4.48 -0.40
C ASN A 107 6.91 -4.83 0.93
N VAL A 108 7.65 -5.42 1.88
CA VAL A 108 7.07 -5.98 3.12
C VAL A 108 6.25 -4.95 3.90
N PRO A 109 6.74 -3.74 4.22
CA PRO A 109 5.95 -2.78 5.02
C PRO A 109 4.64 -2.35 4.35
N PHE A 110 4.60 -2.36 3.02
CA PHE A 110 3.40 -1.98 2.27
C PHE A 110 2.31 -3.05 2.37
N HIS A 111 2.69 -4.32 2.48
CA HIS A 111 1.76 -5.45 2.51
C HIS A 111 1.43 -5.92 3.92
N THR A 112 2.23 -5.55 4.92
CA THR A 112 2.02 -5.98 6.31
C THR A 112 1.46 -4.86 7.18
N VAL A 113 1.68 -3.60 6.79
CA VAL A 113 1.19 -2.42 7.51
C VAL A 113 0.23 -1.62 6.64
N MET A 114 0.70 -1.02 5.54
CA MET A 114 -0.07 -0.01 4.81
C MET A 114 -1.37 -0.56 4.20
N PHE A 115 -1.29 -1.66 3.44
CA PHE A 115 -2.44 -2.23 2.75
C PHE A 115 -3.45 -2.85 3.72
N PRO A 116 -3.06 -3.70 4.70
CA PRO A 116 -3.99 -4.17 5.73
C PRO A 116 -4.64 -3.01 6.48
N SER A 117 -3.88 -1.94 6.76
CA SER A 117 -4.43 -0.76 7.43
C SER A 117 -5.50 -0.05 6.61
N ALA A 118 -5.27 0.10 5.30
CA ALA A 118 -6.25 0.68 4.38
C ALA A 118 -7.52 -0.18 4.30
N LEU A 119 -7.39 -1.51 4.22
CA LEU A 119 -8.51 -2.45 4.20
C LEU A 119 -9.32 -2.39 5.50
N LEU A 120 -8.66 -2.49 6.65
CA LEU A 120 -9.30 -2.39 7.96
C LEU A 120 -10.01 -1.03 8.15
N GLY A 121 -9.41 0.06 7.66
CA GLY A 121 -9.99 1.40 7.72
C GLY A 121 -11.31 1.57 6.97
N THR A 122 -11.66 0.65 6.06
CA THR A 122 -12.96 0.68 5.38
C THR A 122 -14.12 0.23 6.27
N GLY A 123 -13.84 -0.53 7.34
CA GLY A 123 -14.85 -1.18 8.18
C GLY A 123 -15.53 -2.39 7.53
N GLU A 124 -15.12 -2.80 6.32
CA GLU A 124 -15.61 -4.01 5.67
C GLU A 124 -14.76 -5.24 6.03
N MET A 125 -15.34 -6.44 5.92
CA MET A 125 -14.61 -7.69 6.08
C MET A 125 -13.83 -8.03 4.81
N TRP A 126 -12.55 -7.68 4.79
CA TRP A 126 -11.63 -8.05 3.70
C TRP A 126 -10.85 -9.32 4.00
N ALA A 127 -10.51 -10.07 2.95
CA ALA A 127 -9.50 -11.12 2.99
C ALA A 127 -8.16 -10.50 3.39
N LEU A 128 -7.64 -10.85 4.57
CA LEU A 128 -6.33 -10.42 5.02
C LEU A 128 -5.30 -11.51 4.73
N MET A 129 -4.06 -11.07 4.51
CA MET A 129 -2.95 -11.95 4.21
C MET A 129 -2.71 -12.96 5.35
N LYS A 130 -2.83 -14.24 5.03
CA LYS A 130 -2.54 -15.36 5.93
C LYS A 130 -1.03 -15.59 6.05
N ASN A 131 -0.32 -15.55 4.92
CA ASN A 131 1.11 -15.80 4.85
C ASN A 131 1.78 -14.91 3.80
N ILE A 132 3.02 -14.53 4.09
CA ILE A 132 3.88 -13.79 3.19
C ILE A 132 5.19 -14.56 2.98
N SER A 133 5.52 -14.78 1.71
CA SER A 133 6.80 -15.34 1.30
C SER A 133 7.69 -14.22 0.76
N VAL A 134 8.83 -14.01 1.41
CA VAL A 134 9.72 -12.90 1.11
C VAL A 134 11.06 -13.43 0.64
N THR A 135 11.51 -12.96 -0.53
CA THR A 135 12.84 -13.29 -1.06
C THR A 135 13.81 -12.13 -0.87
N GLU A 136 15.06 -12.48 -0.59
CA GLU A 136 16.19 -11.54 -0.62
C GLU A 136 16.55 -11.16 -2.07
N TYR A 137 17.48 -10.21 -2.23
CA TYR A 137 17.96 -9.83 -3.56
C TYR A 137 18.69 -10.99 -4.24
N LEU A 138 18.41 -11.15 -5.53
CA LEU A 138 19.26 -11.93 -6.42
C LEU A 138 20.49 -11.09 -6.77
N ASN A 139 21.68 -11.62 -6.48
CA ASN A 139 22.94 -11.04 -6.94
C ASN A 139 23.41 -11.79 -8.19
N TYR A 140 24.08 -11.09 -9.11
CA TYR A 140 24.73 -11.71 -10.26
C TYR A 140 26.25 -11.60 -10.08
N GLU A 141 26.92 -12.75 -10.03
CA GLU A 141 28.34 -12.83 -9.65
C GLU A 141 28.60 -12.12 -8.31
N LYS A 142 29.52 -11.16 -8.29
CA LYS A 142 29.87 -10.35 -7.10
C LYS A 142 29.20 -8.97 -7.12
N ALA A 143 28.18 -8.77 -7.96
CA ALA A 143 27.53 -7.47 -8.16
C ALA A 143 26.01 -7.55 -7.93
N LYS A 144 25.44 -6.38 -7.61
CA LYS A 144 24.00 -6.13 -7.67
C LYS A 144 23.64 -5.74 -9.11
N PHE A 145 22.43 -6.07 -9.53
CA PHE A 145 21.85 -5.54 -10.78
C PHE A 145 21.69 -4.02 -10.71
#